data_AF-A0A5B6V5Q9-F1
#
_entry.id   AF-A0A5B6V5Q9-F1
#
_cell.length_a   1.000
_cell.length_b   1.000
_cell.length_c   1.000
_cell.angle_alpha   90.00
_cell.angle_beta   90.00
_cell.angle_gamma   90.00
#
_symmetry.space_group_name_H-M   'P 1'
#
loop_
_entity.id
_entity.type
_entity.pdbx_description
1 polymer ?
#
loop_
_entity_poly.entity_id
_entity_poly.type
_entity_poly.pdbx_seq_one_letter_code
_entity_poly.pdbx_strand_id
1 'polypeptide(L)'
;MEEEMESLQKNKTLKLVKPPIEKKIVGCKWVFKKKTGRNQNDTRYKSRLVAKAYNQVEGVDFHDVFSLVVKHTFIRALLALVALYNLELEQLDVKTAFLYEDLDEDIYIQ
;
A
#
# COMPACT_ATOMS: atom_id res chain seq x y z
N MET A 1 -13.87 -5.61 8.85
CA MET A 1 -14.02 -5.84 7.41
C MET A 1 -14.81 -4.70 6.80
N GLU A 2 -15.98 -4.36 7.36
CA GLU A 2 -16.77 -3.19 6.95
C GLU A 2 -15.98 -1.89 6.93
N GLU A 3 -15.24 -1.54 8.01
CA GLU A 3 -14.38 -0.34 8.05
C GLU A 3 -13.41 -0.26 6.86
N GLU A 4 -12.84 -1.39 6.43
CA GLU A 4 -11.93 -1.43 5.27
C GLU A 4 -12.71 -1.26 3.97
N MET A 5 -13.83 -1.95 3.79
CA MET A 5 -14.68 -1.84 2.59
C MET A 5 -15.23 -0.43 2.39
N GLU A 6 -15.68 0.22 3.47
CA GLU A 6 -16.12 1.61 3.45
C GLU A 6 -14.98 2.55 3.05
N SER A 7 -13.77 2.30 3.56
CA SER A 7 -12.60 3.10 3.19
C SER A 7 -12.26 2.97 1.69
N LEU A 8 -12.33 1.77 1.13
CA LEU A 8 -12.07 1.49 -0.28
C LEU A 8 -13.12 2.14 -1.19
N GLN A 9 -14.39 2.12 -0.77
CA GLN A 9 -15.47 2.81 -1.49
C GLN A 9 -15.33 4.33 -1.43
N LYS A 10 -15.03 4.88 -0.25
CA LYS A 10 -14.83 6.32 -0.06
C LYS A 10 -13.68 6.86 -0.90
N ASN A 11 -12.60 6.07 -1.01
CA ASN A 11 -11.43 6.42 -1.81
C ASN A 11 -11.58 6.03 -3.30
N LYS A 12 -12.72 5.44 -3.71
CA LYS A 12 -12.99 4.98 -5.08
C LYS A 12 -11.89 4.04 -5.63
N THR A 13 -11.24 3.27 -4.75
CA THR A 13 -10.07 2.44 -5.10
C THR A 13 -10.42 1.19 -5.88
N LEU A 14 -11.67 0.69 -5.77
CA LEU A 14 -12.12 -0.53 -6.43
C LEU A 14 -13.50 -0.34 -7.05
N LYS A 15 -13.72 -0.99 -8.19
CA LYS A 15 -15.03 -1.10 -8.84
C LYS A 15 -15.40 -2.58 -8.98
N LEU A 16 -16.58 -2.93 -8.47
CA LEU A 16 -17.12 -4.27 -8.68
C LEU A 16 -17.55 -4.42 -10.15
N VAL A 17 -16.97 -5.40 -10.84
CA VAL A 17 -17.22 -5.69 -12.25
C VAL A 17 -17.48 -7.19 -12.44
N LYS A 18 -18.13 -7.55 -13.55
CA LYS A 18 -18.21 -8.95 -13.95
C LYS A 18 -16.80 -9.45 -14.31
N PRO A 19 -16.47 -10.73 -14.04
CA PRO A 19 -15.16 -11.27 -14.34
C PRO A 19 -14.88 -11.13 -15.84
N PRO A 20 -13.79 -10.43 -16.23
CA PRO A 20 -13.40 -10.29 -17.62
C PRO A 20 -13.03 -11.63 -18.24
N ILE A 21 -13.43 -11.82 -19.50
CA ILE A 21 -13.01 -12.96 -20.32
C ILE A 21 -11.55 -12.70 -20.72
N GLU A 22 -10.65 -13.66 -20.49
CA GLU A 22 -9.21 -13.61 -20.86
C GLU A 22 -8.26 -12.69 -20.06
N LYS A 23 -8.66 -12.13 -18.91
CA LYS A 23 -7.71 -11.41 -18.02
C LYS A 23 -7.27 -12.28 -16.85
N LYS A 24 -6.02 -12.11 -16.41
CA LYS A 24 -5.47 -12.78 -15.23
C LYS A 24 -6.11 -12.20 -13.97
N ILE A 25 -6.87 -13.02 -13.26
CA ILE A 25 -7.49 -12.64 -11.98
C ILE A 25 -6.51 -12.98 -10.85
N VAL A 26 -6.16 -12.00 -10.03
CA VAL A 26 -5.28 -12.17 -8.88
C VAL A 26 -6.13 -12.55 -7.67
N GLY A 27 -5.83 -13.67 -7.02
CA GLY A 27 -6.56 -14.03 -5.80
C GLY A 27 -6.40 -12.96 -4.71
N CYS A 28 -7.37 -12.76 -3.84
CA CYS A 28 -7.28 -11.86 -2.70
C CYS A 28 -7.42 -12.63 -1.38
N LYS A 29 -7.06 -12.00 -0.27
CA LYS A 29 -7.31 -12.52 1.08
C LYS A 29 -7.51 -11.40 2.08
N TRP A 30 -8.26 -11.71 3.13
CA TRP A 30 -8.31 -10.86 4.31
C TRP A 30 -7.11 -11.11 5.21
N VAL A 31 -6.46 -10.02 5.65
CA VAL A 31 -5.38 -10.04 6.64
C VAL A 31 -5.86 -9.33 7.88
N PHE A 32 -5.82 -10.02 9.01
CA PHE A 32 -6.20 -9.47 10.31
C PHE A 32 -4.95 -9.20 11.15
N LYS A 33 -4.90 -8.04 11.79
CA LYS A 33 -3.81 -7.67 12.69
C LYS A 33 -4.35 -7.01 13.94
N LYS A 34 -3.99 -7.58 15.10
CA LYS A 34 -4.13 -6.92 16.40
C LYS A 34 -2.96 -5.94 16.55
N LYS A 35 -3.27 -4.66 16.73
CA LYS A 35 -2.29 -3.63 17.09
C LYS A 35 -2.49 -3.30 18.56
N THR A 36 -1.52 -3.67 19.39
CA THR A 36 -1.45 -3.21 20.77
C THR A 36 -0.82 -1.82 20.78
N GLY A 37 -1.53 -0.84 21.32
CA GLY A 37 -1.02 0.51 21.52
C GLY A 37 0.02 0.57 22.63
N ARG A 38 0.49 1.79 22.93
CA ARG A 38 1.51 2.04 23.95
C ARG A 38 1.02 1.70 25.37
N ASN A 39 -0.30 1.72 25.58
CA ASN A 39 -0.97 1.31 26.81
C ASN A 39 -1.69 -0.04 26.59
N GLN A 40 -1.73 -0.90 27.63
CA GLN A 40 -2.34 -2.24 27.57
C GLN A 40 -3.83 -2.22 27.13
N ASN A 41 -4.54 -1.12 27.37
CA ASN A 41 -5.95 -0.96 27.02
C ASN A 41 -6.20 -0.46 25.59
N ASP A 42 -5.18 0.01 24.87
CA ASP A 42 -5.37 0.59 23.54
C ASP A 42 -5.15 -0.46 22.44
N THR A 43 -5.94 -1.52 22.49
CA THR A 43 -5.89 -2.59 21.50
C THR A 43 -6.82 -2.25 20.33
N ARG A 44 -6.25 -2.04 19.13
CA ARG A 44 -7.00 -1.87 17.89
C ARG A 44 -6.91 -3.10 17.01
N TYR A 45 -8.05 -3.61 16.56
CA TYR A 45 -8.11 -4.65 15.54
C TYR A 45 -8.18 -4.00 14.16
N LYS A 46 -7.33 -4.45 13.22
CA LYS A 46 -7.35 -4.00 11.83
C LYS A 46 -7.58 -5.19 10.90
N SER A 47 -8.44 -5.01 9.90
CA SER A 47 -8.62 -5.91 8.76
C SER A 47 -8.16 -5.22 7.50
N ARG A 48 -7.51 -5.94 6.58
CA ARG A 48 -7.12 -5.43 5.27
C ARG A 48 -7.46 -6.43 4.17
N LEU A 49 -7.95 -5.94 3.04
CA LEU A 49 -8.09 -6.74 1.84
C LEU A 49 -6.78 -6.65 1.04
N VAL A 50 -6.14 -7.79 0.77
CA VAL A 50 -4.81 -7.82 0.17
C VAL A 50 -4.81 -8.75 -1.04
N ALA A 51 -4.31 -8.27 -2.18
CA ALA A 51 -4.05 -9.09 -3.34
C ALA A 51 -2.91 -10.09 -3.06
N LYS A 52 -3.07 -11.32 -3.52
CA LYS A 52 -2.07 -12.39 -3.42
C LYS A 52 -1.02 -12.16 -4.52
N ALA A 53 -0.02 -11.35 -4.20
CA ALA A 53 1.02 -10.94 -5.15
C ALA A 53 2.07 -12.02 -5.48
N TYR A 54 1.89 -13.29 -5.08
CA TYR A 54 2.89 -14.34 -5.27
C TYR A 54 2.75 -15.12 -6.60
N ASN A 55 2.05 -14.56 -7.58
CA ASN A 55 1.87 -15.15 -8.92
C ASN A 55 2.92 -14.69 -9.95
N GLN A 56 4.03 -14.13 -9.46
CA GLN A 56 5.17 -13.75 -10.30
C GLN A 56 5.90 -15.02 -10.79
N VAL A 57 6.29 -15.02 -12.05
CA VAL A 57 6.99 -16.11 -12.72
C VAL A 57 8.42 -15.65 -12.99
N GLU A 58 9.39 -16.46 -12.55
CA GLU A 58 10.80 -16.23 -12.83
C GLU A 58 11.05 -16.14 -14.35
N GLY A 59 11.74 -15.08 -14.77
CA GLY A 59 11.96 -14.79 -16.20
C GLY A 59 10.84 -14.02 -16.92
N VAL A 60 9.72 -13.70 -16.25
CA VAL A 60 8.64 -12.85 -16.80
C VAL A 60 8.54 -11.54 -16.04
N ASP A 61 8.20 -11.58 -14.75
CA ASP A 61 7.85 -10.40 -13.92
C ASP A 61 8.42 -10.49 -12.49
N PHE A 62 9.23 -11.52 -12.20
CA PHE A 62 9.78 -11.77 -10.86
C PHE A 62 10.85 -10.77 -10.44
N HIS A 63 11.60 -10.19 -11.38
CA HIS A 63 12.64 -9.20 -11.09
C HIS A 63 12.11 -7.75 -11.08
N ASP A 64 10.86 -7.54 -11.47
CA ASP A 64 10.20 -6.23 -11.45
C ASP A 64 9.74 -5.92 -10.01
N VAL A 65 10.71 -5.54 -9.17
CA VAL A 65 10.47 -5.19 -7.77
C VAL A 65 10.12 -3.71 -7.67
N PHE A 66 8.83 -3.40 -7.65
CA PHE A 66 8.32 -2.07 -7.31
C PHE A 66 8.20 -1.93 -5.80
N SER A 67 9.25 -1.38 -5.16
CA SER A 67 9.21 -1.02 -3.74
C SER A 67 9.34 0.49 -3.60
N LEU A 68 8.28 1.14 -3.14
CA LEU A 68 8.24 2.57 -2.81
C LEU A 68 8.96 2.90 -1.49
N VAL A 69 9.93 2.09 -1.10
CA VAL A 69 10.70 2.30 0.12
C VAL A 69 11.94 3.11 -0.22
N VAL A 70 11.93 4.39 0.17
CA VAL A 70 13.09 5.26 0.06
C VAL A 70 14.26 4.66 0.85
N LYS A 71 15.45 4.60 0.23
CA LYS A 71 16.67 4.09 0.90
C LYS A 71 17.08 5.03 2.02
N HIS A 72 17.51 4.48 3.16
CA HIS A 72 18.03 5.27 4.29
C HIS A 72 19.23 6.17 3.93
N THR A 73 20.01 5.80 2.93
CA THR A 73 21.09 6.65 2.40
C THR A 73 20.55 7.96 1.82
N PHE A 74 19.44 7.90 1.09
CA PHE A 74 18.81 9.09 0.52
C PHE A 74 18.23 10.00 1.61
N ILE A 75 17.55 9.43 2.61
CA ILE A 75 17.00 10.19 3.75
C ILE A 75 18.13 10.93 4.48
N ARG A 76 19.27 10.26 4.74
CA ARG A 76 20.42 10.90 5.38
C ARG A 76 21.04 12.03 4.54
N ALA A 77 21.14 11.83 3.23
CA ALA A 77 21.63 12.87 2.32
C ALA A 77 20.70 14.09 2.31
N LEU A 78 19.39 13.87 2.25
CA LEU A 78 18.39 14.94 2.32
C LEU A 78 18.51 15.74 3.62
N LEU A 79 18.58 15.05 4.77
CA LEU A 79 18.75 15.70 6.07
C LEU A 79 20.07 16.49 6.18
N ALA A 80 21.15 15.98 5.60
CA ALA A 80 22.43 16.69 5.56
C ALA A 80 22.34 17.98 4.75
N LEU A 81 21.62 17.96 3.61
CA LEU A 81 21.38 19.17 2.81
C LEU A 81 20.51 20.18 3.55
N VAL A 82 19.42 19.73 4.18
CA VAL A 82 18.55 20.59 5.00
C VAL A 82 19.37 21.29 6.09
N ALA A 83 20.24 20.56 6.79
CA ALA A 83 21.11 21.13 7.81
C ALA A 83 22.16 22.09 7.24
N LEU A 84 22.78 21.74 6.10
CA LEU A 84 23.81 22.57 5.45
C LEU A 84 23.27 23.92 4.97
N TYR A 85 22.05 23.92 4.41
CA TYR A 85 21.42 25.12 3.88
C TYR A 85 20.49 25.82 4.89
N ASN A 86 20.45 25.34 6.14
CA ASN A 86 19.58 25.86 7.20
C ASN A 86 18.10 25.96 6.76
N LEU A 87 17.60 24.89 6.15
CA LEU A 87 16.23 24.79 5.66
C LEU A 87 15.30 24.18 6.72
N GLU A 88 14.01 24.47 6.59
CA GLU A 88 12.97 23.79 7.36
C GLU A 88 12.53 22.51 6.64
N LEU A 89 12.30 21.45 7.41
CA LEU A 89 11.80 20.17 6.90
C LEU A 89 10.45 19.87 7.56
N GLU A 90 9.42 19.71 6.72
CA GLU A 90 8.13 19.21 7.15
C GLU A 90 7.94 17.76 6.68
N GLN A 91 7.41 16.91 7.56
CA GLN A 91 7.09 15.53 7.27
C GLN A 91 5.58 15.32 7.32
N LEU A 92 5.02 14.77 6.23
CA LEU A 92 3.62 14.39 6.14
C LEU A 92 3.49 12.86 6.18
N ASP A 93 2.84 12.32 7.22
CA ASP A 93 2.42 10.91 7.25
C ASP A 93 0.96 10.81 6.79
N VAL A 94 0.76 10.43 5.53
CA VAL A 94 -0.59 10.30 4.96
C VAL A 94 -1.28 9.10 5.58
N LYS A 95 -2.44 9.34 6.20
CA LYS A 95 -3.34 8.26 6.62
C LYS A 95 -3.79 7.51 5.37
N THR A 96 -3.17 6.36 5.14
CA THR A 96 -3.38 5.42 4.02
C THR A 96 -2.53 5.80 2.81
N ALA A 97 -1.38 5.15 2.68
CA ALA A 97 -0.51 5.25 1.51
C ALA A 97 -1.12 4.47 0.33
N PHE A 98 -2.27 4.90 -0.15
CA PHE A 98 -2.54 4.82 -1.57
C PHE A 98 -1.79 6.01 -2.16
N LEU A 99 -0.82 5.76 -3.02
CA LEU A 99 -0.38 6.85 -3.89
C LEU A 99 -1.64 7.32 -4.62
N TYR A 100 -1.92 8.62 -4.62
CA TYR A 100 -3.08 9.20 -5.32
C TYR A 100 -2.94 9.11 -6.85
N GLU A 101 -2.01 8.30 -7.34
CA GLU A 101 -1.73 8.10 -8.74
C GLU A 101 -2.59 6.95 -9.23
N ASP A 102 -3.26 7.16 -10.36
CA ASP A 102 -3.99 6.10 -11.03
C ASP A 102 -2.99 5.04 -11.50
N LEU A 103 -3.38 3.78 -11.39
CA LEU A 103 -2.58 2.69 -11.94
C LEU A 103 -2.75 2.67 -13.46
N ASP A 104 -1.65 2.61 -14.21
CA ASP A 104 -1.69 2.51 -15.68
C ASP A 104 -2.35 1.20 -16.17
N GLU A 105 -2.40 0.18 -15.31
CA GLU A 105 -2.92 -1.15 -15.62
C GLU A 105 -4.18 -1.50 -14.83
N ASP A 106 -5.14 -2.15 -15.50
CA ASP A 106 -6.31 -2.73 -14.85
C ASP A 106 -5.95 -4.05 -14.15
N ILE A 107 -5.97 -4.06 -12.81
CA ILE A 107 -5.80 -5.27 -12.01
C ILE A 107 -7.16 -5.78 -11.52
N TYR A 108 -7.47 -7.03 -11.85
CA TYR A 108 -8.67 -7.73 -11.37
C TYR A 108 -8.33 -8.66 -10.20
N ILE A 109 -9.09 -8.57 -9.10
CA ILE A 109 -8.90 -9.41 -7.91
C ILE A 109 -10.15 -10.23 -7.56
N GLN A 110 -9.98 -11.44 -7.01
CA GLN A 110 -11.06 -12.31 -6.52
C GLN A 110 -10.75 -12.98 -5.19
#